data_AF-A0ABD2PRU2-F1
#
_entry.id   AF-A0ABD2PRU2-F1
#
_cell.length_a   1.000
_cell.length_b   1.000
_cell.length_c   1.000
_cell.angle_alpha   90.00
_cell.angle_beta   90.00
_cell.angle_gamma   90.00
#
_symmetry.space_group_name_H-M   'P 1'
#
loop_
_entity.id
_entity.type
_entity.pdbx_description
1 polymer ?
#
loop_
_entity_poly.entity_id
_entity_poly.type
_entity_poly.pdbx_seq_one_letter_code
_entity_poly.pdbx_strand_id
1 'polypeptide(L)'
;MKIVRGKREAGLMGNRYRTSRGRLIVRMNPRLGLIYVVGPTPGPVHSFCYLNDSWLCNIRHELDANPPPVPTWYPSAEHLDLERKWLEQDFDDDFQFDLYHEMLHRPDDGTIRFPV
;
A
#
# COMPACT_ATOMS: atom_id res chain seq x y z
N MET A 1 -46.05 21.43 1.08
CA MET A 1 -45.21 20.21 1.11
C MET A 1 -44.04 20.49 2.05
N LYS A 2 -43.80 19.69 3.10
CA LYS A 2 -42.72 19.94 4.07
C LYS A 2 -41.43 19.28 3.60
N ILE A 3 -40.33 20.03 3.58
CA ILE A 3 -39.00 19.49 3.26
C ILE A 3 -38.53 18.63 4.45
N VAL A 4 -38.19 17.37 4.16
CA VAL A 4 -37.69 16.42 5.17
C VAL A 4 -36.19 16.60 5.40
N ARG A 5 -35.72 16.37 6.64
CA ARG A 5 -34.29 16.44 6.98
C ARG A 5 -33.52 15.37 6.20
N GLY A 6 -32.41 15.76 5.58
CA GLY A 6 -31.59 14.86 4.76
C GLY A 6 -32.06 14.74 3.30
N LYS A 7 -33.07 15.50 2.87
CA LYS A 7 -33.42 15.61 1.45
C LYS A 7 -32.19 16.05 0.65
N ARG A 8 -31.92 15.35 -0.46
CA ARG A 8 -30.80 15.68 -1.36
C ARG A 8 -31.14 16.96 -2.12
N GLU A 9 -30.31 17.96 -1.95
CA GLU A 9 -30.41 19.27 -2.60
C GLU A 9 -29.02 19.68 -3.11
N ALA A 10 -28.95 20.70 -3.96
CA ALA A 10 -27.68 21.24 -4.43
C ALA A 10 -26.82 21.75 -3.25
N GLY A 11 -25.51 21.49 -3.28
CA GLY A 11 -24.59 21.88 -2.21
C GLY A 11 -23.15 21.47 -2.51
N LEU A 12 -22.27 21.68 -1.54
CA LEU A 12 -20.84 21.38 -1.68
C LEU A 12 -20.58 19.88 -1.86
N MET A 13 -19.93 19.52 -2.96
CA MET A 13 -19.48 18.16 -3.27
C MET A 13 -17.97 18.02 -3.07
N GLY A 14 -17.51 16.88 -2.55
CA GLY A 14 -16.08 16.62 -2.33
C GLY A 14 -15.54 17.30 -1.07
N ASN A 15 -14.21 17.43 -1.00
CA ASN A 15 -13.45 17.98 0.15
C ASN A 15 -13.91 17.45 1.51
N ARG A 16 -14.09 16.13 1.60
CA ARG A 16 -14.51 15.41 2.81
C ARG A 16 -13.66 14.17 2.95
N TYR A 17 -13.34 13.80 4.18
CA TYR A 17 -12.66 12.53 4.46
C TYR A 17 -13.49 11.36 3.96
N ARG A 18 -12.84 10.49 3.21
CA ARG A 18 -13.40 9.23 2.70
C ARG A 18 -12.36 8.14 2.91
N THR A 19 -12.80 7.02 3.46
CA THR A 19 -11.96 5.84 3.69
C THR A 19 -12.29 4.79 2.66
N SER A 20 -11.30 4.33 1.91
CA SER A 20 -11.40 3.11 1.11
C SER A 20 -10.91 1.91 1.92
N ARG A 21 -11.70 0.84 2.01
CA ARG A 21 -11.39 -0.36 2.80
C ARG A 21 -11.05 -1.55 1.88
N GLY A 22 -10.40 -2.56 2.44
CA GLY A 22 -10.06 -3.80 1.72
C GLY A 22 -9.09 -3.59 0.57
N ARG A 23 -8.05 -2.79 0.79
CA ARG A 23 -7.01 -2.53 -0.20
C ARG A 23 -5.82 -3.44 0.03
N LEU A 24 -5.39 -4.15 -1.01
CA LEU A 24 -4.22 -5.02 -0.99
C LEU A 24 -2.95 -4.21 -1.28
N ILE A 25 -1.89 -4.44 -0.51
CA ILE A 25 -0.54 -3.97 -0.81
C ILE A 25 0.11 -5.01 -1.71
N VAL A 26 0.52 -4.61 -2.91
CA VAL A 26 1.06 -5.53 -3.92
C VAL A 26 2.57 -5.44 -4.06
N ARG A 27 3.16 -4.30 -3.70
CA ARG A 27 4.59 -4.07 -3.79
C ARG A 27 5.01 -3.04 -2.74
N MET A 28 6.23 -3.15 -2.22
CA MET A 28 6.84 -2.17 -1.32
C MET A 28 8.28 -1.90 -1.75
N ASN A 29 8.68 -0.62 -1.77
CA ASN A 29 10.06 -0.21 -1.97
C ASN A 29 10.60 0.35 -0.63
N PRO A 30 11.44 -0.41 0.09
CA PRO A 30 11.98 0.04 1.37
C PRO A 30 13.00 1.19 1.23
N ARG A 31 13.70 1.30 0.10
CA ARG A 31 14.70 2.36 -0.15
C ARG A 31 14.06 3.73 -0.34
N LEU A 32 12.97 3.78 -1.10
CA LEU A 32 12.22 5.02 -1.39
C LEU A 32 11.05 5.26 -0.42
N GLY A 33 10.76 4.30 0.46
CA GLY A 33 9.61 4.36 1.38
C GLY A 33 8.26 4.33 0.65
N LEU A 34 8.17 3.64 -0.50
CA LEU A 34 6.96 3.59 -1.32
C LEU A 34 6.13 2.34 -1.03
N ILE A 35 4.81 2.52 -1.00
CA ILE A 35 3.83 1.44 -0.84
C ILE A 35 2.90 1.47 -2.04
N TYR A 36 2.80 0.35 -2.76
CA TYR A 36 1.96 0.20 -3.94
C TYR A 36 0.67 -0.51 -3.54
N VAL A 37 -0.46 0.19 -3.68
CA VAL A 37 -1.79 -0.25 -3.25
C VAL A 37 -2.69 -0.50 -4.46
N VAL A 38 -3.52 -1.54 -4.41
CA VAL A 38 -4.46 -1.86 -5.51
C VAL A 38 -5.59 -0.83 -5.59
N GLY A 39 -5.73 -0.23 -6.78
CA GLY A 39 -6.84 0.65 -7.11
C GLY A 39 -6.64 2.10 -6.64
N PRO A 40 -7.66 2.95 -6.82
CA PRO A 40 -7.53 4.39 -6.55
C PRO A 40 -7.62 4.71 -5.06
N THR A 41 -6.77 5.64 -4.63
CA THR A 41 -6.80 6.26 -3.30
C THR A 41 -7.67 7.53 -3.33
N PRO A 42 -8.48 7.79 -2.29
CA PRO A 42 -9.27 9.02 -2.21
C PRO A 42 -8.37 10.26 -2.10
N GLY A 43 -8.65 11.27 -2.92
CA GLY A 43 -7.92 12.55 -2.91
C GLY A 43 -7.15 12.80 -4.21
N PRO A 44 -6.64 14.02 -4.41
CA PRO A 44 -5.77 14.32 -5.53
C PRO A 44 -4.37 13.72 -5.33
N VAL A 45 -3.60 13.64 -6.42
CA VAL A 45 -2.19 13.22 -6.38
C VAL A 45 -1.39 14.18 -5.50
N HIS A 46 -0.37 13.68 -4.80
CA HIS A 46 0.47 14.42 -3.83
C HIS A 46 -0.29 14.96 -2.61
N SER A 47 -1.46 14.40 -2.27
CA SER A 47 -2.16 14.69 -1.01
C SER A 47 -1.74 13.73 0.09
N PHE A 48 -1.85 14.17 1.35
CA PHE A 48 -1.67 13.29 2.50
C PHE A 48 -2.85 12.33 2.63
N CYS A 49 -2.55 11.07 2.94
CA CYS A 49 -3.55 10.06 3.25
C CYS A 49 -3.24 9.41 4.61
N TYR A 50 -4.28 8.86 5.23
CA TYR A 50 -4.15 8.06 6.44
C TYR A 50 -4.27 6.59 6.07
N LEU A 51 -3.24 5.82 6.38
CA LEU A 51 -3.16 4.38 6.12
C LEU A 51 -3.16 3.62 7.44
N ASN A 52 -4.00 2.60 7.54
CA ASN A 52 -4.14 1.75 8.71
C ASN A 52 -4.55 0.34 8.29
N ASP A 53 -4.33 -0.62 9.18
CA ASP A 53 -4.73 -2.00 8.97
C ASP A 53 -6.24 -2.13 8.76
N SER A 54 -6.62 -3.10 7.93
CA SER A 54 -8.02 -3.31 7.59
C SER A 54 -8.83 -3.86 8.77
N TRP A 55 -10.05 -3.36 8.93
CA TRP A 55 -11.02 -3.87 9.91
C TRP A 55 -12.01 -4.89 9.32
N LEU A 56 -11.74 -5.41 8.12
CA LEU A 56 -12.57 -6.45 7.52
C LEU A 56 -12.31 -7.80 8.22
N CYS A 57 -13.38 -8.50 8.60
CA CYS A 57 -13.28 -9.70 9.45
C CYS A 57 -12.40 -10.81 8.85
N ASN A 58 -12.51 -11.04 7.54
CA ASN A 58 -11.71 -12.04 6.83
C ASN A 58 -10.20 -11.72 6.87
N ILE A 59 -9.83 -10.45 6.68
CA ILE A 59 -8.43 -10.01 6.74
C ILE A 59 -7.89 -10.08 8.18
N ARG A 60 -8.75 -9.85 9.17
CA ARG A 60 -8.34 -9.86 10.58
C ARG A 60 -7.90 -11.25 11.07
N HIS A 61 -8.57 -12.32 10.61
CA HIS A 61 -8.13 -13.67 10.93
C HIS A 61 -6.76 -14.00 10.32
N GLU A 62 -6.45 -13.49 9.12
CA GLU A 62 -5.14 -13.64 8.49
C GLU A 62 -4.05 -12.88 9.27
N LEU A 63 -4.37 -11.68 9.76
CA LEU A 63 -3.48 -10.90 10.63
C LEU A 63 -3.18 -11.61 11.95
N ASP A 64 -4.14 -12.31 12.55
CA ASP A 64 -3.90 -13.06 13.79
C ASP A 64 -2.98 -14.28 13.56
N ALA A 65 -3.03 -14.88 12.37
CA ALA A 65 -2.18 -16.03 12.00
C ALA A 65 -0.74 -15.61 11.65
N ASN A 66 -0.57 -14.45 11.00
CA ASN A 66 0.74 -13.88 10.67
C ASN A 66 0.76 -12.39 11.04
N PRO A 67 1.01 -12.06 12.31
CA PRO A 67 0.92 -10.68 12.78
C PRO A 67 2.07 -9.83 12.23
N PRO A 68 1.80 -8.56 11.88
CA PRO A 68 2.86 -7.62 11.56
C PRO A 68 3.75 -7.36 12.80
N PRO A 69 4.97 -6.82 12.62
CA PRO A 69 5.85 -6.47 13.72
C PRO A 69 5.19 -5.50 14.73
N VAL A 70 5.33 -5.79 16.03
CA VAL A 70 4.77 -4.99 17.14
C VAL A 70 5.92 -4.43 17.98
N PRO A 71 5.93 -3.13 18.35
CA PRO A 71 4.91 -2.10 18.07
C PRO A 71 4.97 -1.54 16.64
N THR A 72 6.11 -1.69 15.97
CA THR A 72 6.35 -1.31 14.59
C THR A 72 7.52 -2.14 14.06
N TRP A 73 7.71 -2.16 12.74
CA TRP A 73 8.93 -2.70 12.17
C TRP A 73 10.13 -1.86 12.61
N TYR A 74 11.21 -2.54 13.02
CA TYR A 74 12.47 -1.93 13.38
C TYR A 74 13.58 -2.59 12.54
N PRO A 75 14.46 -1.81 11.88
CA PRO A 75 15.52 -2.37 11.07
C PRO A 75 16.49 -3.16 11.95
N SER A 76 16.86 -4.37 11.52
CA SER A 76 17.98 -5.09 12.14
C SER A 76 19.31 -4.46 11.73
N ALA A 77 20.41 -4.82 12.40
CA ALA A 77 21.75 -4.35 12.03
C ALA A 77 22.06 -4.63 10.53
N GLU A 78 21.64 -5.79 10.02
CA GLU A 78 21.80 -6.15 8.61
C GLU A 78 21.00 -5.21 7.68
N HIS A 79 19.77 -4.84 8.07
CA HIS A 79 18.95 -3.90 7.30
C HIS A 79 19.56 -2.50 7.29
N LEU A 80 20.16 -2.06 8.40
CA LEU A 80 20.84 -0.76 8.49
C LEU A 80 22.08 -0.72 7.60
N ASP A 81 22.83 -1.82 7.53
CA ASP A 81 23.99 -1.92 6.64
C ASP A 81 23.58 -1.98 5.16
N LEU A 82 22.43 -2.60 4.85
CA LEU A 82 21.81 -2.53 3.53
C LEU A 82 21.37 -1.11 3.18
N GLU A 83 20.69 -0.41 4.10
CA GLU A 83 20.24 0.97 3.90
C GLU A 83 21.41 1.93 3.67
N ARG A 84 22.52 1.76 4.42
CA ARG A 84 23.77 2.50 4.18
C ARG A 84 24.32 2.24 2.78
N LYS A 85 24.38 0.98 2.35
CA LYS A 85 24.79 0.64 0.97
C LYS A 85 23.87 1.27 -0.07
N TRP A 86 22.56 1.31 0.17
CA TRP A 86 21.58 1.98 -0.71
C TRP A 86 21.79 3.48 -0.87
N LEU A 87 22.37 4.13 0.14
CA LEU A 87 22.69 5.56 0.12
C LEU A 87 24.06 5.86 -0.50
N GLU A 88 25.01 4.94 -0.35
CA GLU A 88 26.39 5.11 -0.82
C GLU A 88 26.62 4.63 -2.26
N GLN A 89 25.87 3.63 -2.72
CA GLN A 89 25.95 3.12 -4.08
C GLN A 89 24.87 3.73 -4.96
N ASP A 90 25.30 4.32 -6.08
CA ASP A 90 24.43 4.61 -7.20
C ASP A 90 24.06 3.27 -7.86
N PHE A 91 22.91 2.72 -7.47
CA PHE A 91 22.32 1.58 -8.17
C PHE A 91 21.76 2.09 -9.51
N ASP A 92 22.06 1.37 -10.59
CA ASP A 92 21.46 1.65 -11.90
C ASP A 92 19.93 1.43 -11.91
N ASP A 93 19.41 0.65 -10.97
CA ASP A 93 17.99 0.33 -10.82
C ASP A 93 17.48 0.56 -9.38
N ASP A 94 16.61 1.54 -9.21
CA ASP A 94 15.96 1.89 -7.94
C ASP A 94 14.95 0.85 -7.43
N PHE A 95 14.58 -0.11 -8.28
CA PHE A 95 13.52 -1.09 -8.01
C PHE A 95 14.04 -2.50 -7.72
N GLN A 96 15.36 -2.68 -7.74
CA GLN A 96 16.01 -3.98 -7.53
C GLN A 96 15.66 -4.60 -6.17
N PHE A 97 15.43 -3.78 -5.15
CA PHE A 97 15.19 -4.22 -3.77
C PHE A 97 13.71 -4.27 -3.38
N ASP A 98 12.82 -4.21 -4.36
CA ASP A 98 11.39 -4.17 -4.10
C ASP A 98 10.84 -5.52 -3.65
N LEU A 99 9.94 -5.46 -2.67
CA LEU A 99 9.21 -6.61 -2.17
C LEU A 99 7.93 -6.74 -3.00
N TYR A 100 7.76 -7.86 -3.69
CA TYR A 100 6.60 -8.15 -4.53
C TYR A 100 5.69 -9.18 -3.88
N HIS A 101 4.38 -8.93 -3.90
CA HIS A 101 3.35 -9.89 -3.56
C HIS A 101 3.33 -11.03 -4.59
N GLU A 102 3.05 -12.26 -4.15
CA GLU A 102 3.11 -13.49 -4.97
C GLU A 102 2.22 -13.47 -6.23
N MET A 103 1.18 -12.64 -6.22
CA MET A 103 0.25 -12.47 -7.34
C MET A 103 0.81 -11.59 -8.47
N LEU A 104 1.88 -10.82 -8.21
CA LEU A 104 2.49 -9.99 -9.23
C LEU A 104 3.58 -10.76 -9.99
N HIS A 105 3.51 -10.69 -11.32
CA HIS A 105 4.63 -11.07 -12.17
C HIS A 105 5.74 -10.03 -12.05
N ARG A 106 6.96 -10.47 -11.72
CA ARG A 106 8.09 -9.55 -11.54
C ARG A 106 8.69 -9.16 -12.89
N PRO A 107 9.30 -7.97 -13.00
CA PRO A 107 10.02 -7.57 -14.21
C PRO A 107 11.14 -8.54 -14.60
N ASP A 108 11.77 -9.17 -13.61
CA ASP A 108 12.90 -10.08 -13.78
C ASP A 108 12.47 -11.51 -14.14
N ASP A 109 11.19 -11.83 -14.00
CA ASP A 109 10.67 -13.16 -14.29
C ASP A 109 10.60 -13.39 -15.82
N GLY A 110 10.84 -14.64 -16.24
CA GLY A 110 10.67 -15.02 -17.65
C GLY A 110 9.22 -14.85 -18.10
N THR A 111 9.02 -14.54 -19.39
CA THR A 111 7.68 -14.30 -19.96
C THR A 111 6.70 -15.43 -19.63
N ILE A 112 5.49 -15.05 -19.22
CA ILE A 112 4.41 -15.99 -18.87
C ILE A 112 4.15 -16.96 -20.04
N ARG A 113 4.16 -18.25 -19.76
CA ARG A 113 3.82 -19.33 -20.72
C ARG A 113 2.65 -20.14 -20.16
N PHE A 114 1.62 -20.32 -20.98
CA PHE A 114 0.52 -21.22 -20.66
C PHE A 114 0.80 -22.59 -21.28
N PRO A 115 0.61 -23.69 -20.55
CA PRO A 115 0.71 -25.03 -21.13
C PRO A 115 -0.37 -25.16 -22.20
N VAL A 116 0.05 -25.57 -23.40
CA VAL A 116 -0.83 -25.89 -24.54
C VAL A 116 -1.33 -27.32 -24.39
#